data_AF-A0A8S3JD01-F1
#
_entry.id   AF-A0A8S3JD01-F1
#
_cell.length_a   1.000
_cell.length_b   1.000
_cell.length_c   1.000
_cell.angle_alpha   90.00
_cell.angle_beta   90.00
_cell.angle_gamma   90.00
#
_symmetry.space_group_name_H-M   'P 1'
#
loop_
_entity.id
_entity.type
_entity.pdbx_description
1 polymer ?
#
loop_
_entity_poly.entity_id
_entity_poly.type
_entity_poly.pdbx_seq_one_letter_code
_entity_poly.pdbx_strand_id
1 'polypeptide(L)'
;GKPSAPNAPWPQPQYLNASSDYVYIDPNFFVIHSNLKDCDVIDNALQRYKSIFFPPKISIQNPDRLDESRILLSVFILIQSKQCHTYPQLRDDQSCK
;
A
#
# COMPACT_ATOMS: atom_id res chain seq x y z
N GLY A 1 1.02 -19.60 19.99
CA GLY A 1 1.16 -19.60 18.52
C GLY A 1 2.58 -19.23 18.16
N LYS A 2 3.08 -19.65 16.98
CA LYS A 2 4.38 -19.19 16.48
C LYS A 2 4.21 -17.78 15.88
N PRO A 3 5.13 -16.84 16.13
CA PRO A 3 5.10 -15.53 15.50
C PRO A 3 5.36 -15.64 13.99
N SER A 4 4.80 -14.71 13.23
CA SER A 4 5.05 -14.60 11.78
C SER A 4 6.53 -14.36 11.50
N ALA A 5 7.01 -14.89 10.38
CA ALA A 5 8.36 -14.60 9.92
C ALA A 5 8.52 -13.07 9.68
N PRO A 6 9.74 -12.53 9.83
CA PRO A 6 10.02 -11.14 9.48
C PRO A 6 9.58 -10.85 8.04
N ASN A 7 8.98 -9.69 7.80
CA ASN A 7 8.45 -9.26 6.50
C ASN A 7 7.30 -10.10 5.93
N ALA A 8 6.74 -11.04 6.70
CA ALA A 8 5.54 -11.75 6.29
C ALA A 8 4.29 -10.89 6.52
N PRO A 9 3.31 -10.91 5.58
CA PRO A 9 2.05 -10.22 5.78
C PRO A 9 1.28 -10.80 6.97
N TRP A 10 0.56 -9.93 7.68
CA TRP A 10 -0.33 -10.32 8.77
C TRP A 10 -1.64 -9.53 8.74
N PRO A 11 -2.81 -10.19 8.83
CA PRO A 11 -3.02 -11.64 8.79
C PRO A 11 -2.52 -12.26 7.49
N GLN A 12 -2.25 -13.57 7.49
CA GLN A 12 -1.85 -14.27 6.28
C GLN A 12 -2.99 -14.18 5.24
N PRO A 13 -2.72 -13.70 4.01
CA PRO A 13 -3.71 -13.70 2.95
C PRO A 13 -4.19 -15.11 2.63
N GLN A 14 -5.43 -15.23 2.13
CA GLN A 14 -5.95 -16.53 1.67
C GLN A 14 -5.09 -17.11 0.52
N TYR A 15 -4.51 -16.23 -0.30
CA TYR A 15 -3.60 -16.57 -1.39
C TYR A 15 -2.45 -15.55 -1.42
N LEU A 16 -1.20 -16.03 -1.47
CA LEU A 16 -0.01 -15.20 -1.56
C LEU A 16 0.92 -15.75 -2.64
N ASN A 17 1.04 -15.02 -3.75
CA ASN A 17 2.01 -15.29 -4.81
C ASN A 17 3.08 -14.21 -4.76
N ALA A 18 4.23 -14.52 -4.18
CA ALA A 18 5.37 -13.61 -4.10
C ALA A 18 6.44 -13.97 -5.13
N SER A 19 7.06 -12.96 -5.75
CA SER A 19 8.28 -13.12 -6.55
C SER A 19 9.53 -12.85 -5.68
N SER A 20 10.69 -13.29 -6.15
CA SER A 20 12.00 -12.87 -5.63
C SER A 20 12.45 -11.50 -6.15
N ASP A 21 11.70 -10.89 -7.06
CA ASP A 21 12.01 -9.57 -7.61
C ASP A 21 11.68 -8.46 -6.62
N TYR A 22 12.63 -7.53 -6.48
CA TYR A 22 12.47 -6.34 -5.64
C TYR A 22 12.46 -5.07 -6.49
N VAL A 23 11.60 -4.13 -6.10
CA VAL A 23 11.52 -2.78 -6.65
C VAL A 23 11.78 -1.76 -5.55
N TYR A 24 12.27 -0.59 -5.95
CA TYR A 24 12.51 0.53 -5.05
C TYR A 24 11.35 1.52 -5.14
N ILE A 25 10.99 2.11 -4.00
CA ILE A 25 10.01 3.21 -3.94
C ILE A 25 10.68 4.44 -3.31
N ASP A 26 10.57 5.59 -3.98
CA ASP A 26 11.11 6.86 -3.49
C ASP A 26 10.00 7.66 -2.79
N PRO A 27 10.17 8.10 -1.54
CA PRO A 27 9.17 8.90 -0.83
C PRO A 27 8.76 10.19 -1.55
N ASN A 28 9.68 10.81 -2.29
CA ASN A 28 9.47 12.08 -2.98
C ASN A 28 8.62 11.91 -4.25
N PHE A 29 8.76 10.78 -4.93
CA PHE A 29 8.13 10.55 -6.24
C PHE A 29 7.00 9.52 -6.20
N PHE A 30 6.93 8.67 -5.17
CA PHE A 30 5.91 7.62 -5.09
C PHE A 30 4.51 8.17 -4.81
N VAL A 31 3.56 7.76 -5.64
CA VAL A 31 2.14 8.16 -5.54
C VAL A 31 1.21 6.96 -5.57
N ILE A 32 0.22 6.97 -4.68
CA ILE A 32 -0.87 5.99 -4.68
C ILE A 32 -2.11 6.68 -5.24
N HIS A 33 -2.70 6.09 -6.28
CA HIS A 33 -3.90 6.60 -6.94
C HIS A 33 -5.07 5.64 -6.74
N SER A 34 -6.29 6.15 -6.86
CA SER A 34 -7.50 5.33 -6.97
C SER A 34 -8.42 5.85 -8.07
N ASN A 35 -9.32 4.99 -8.54
CA ASN A 35 -10.38 5.37 -9.48
C ASN A 35 -11.63 5.97 -8.80
N LEU A 36 -11.71 5.96 -7.47
CA LEU A 36 -12.83 6.53 -6.73
C LEU A 36 -12.56 8.00 -6.43
N LYS A 37 -13.50 8.86 -6.77
CA LYS A 37 -13.45 10.30 -6.48
C LYS A 37 -14.45 10.63 -5.38
N ASP A 38 -14.20 11.73 -4.68
CA ASP A 38 -15.09 12.28 -3.67
C ASP A 38 -15.41 11.29 -2.54
N CYS A 39 -14.37 10.60 -2.04
CA CYS A 39 -14.49 9.64 -0.95
C CYS A 39 -13.42 9.88 0.11
N ASP A 40 -13.81 10.59 1.17
CA ASP A 40 -12.95 10.97 2.28
C ASP A 40 -12.26 9.77 2.95
N VAL A 41 -12.96 8.64 3.09
CA VAL A 41 -12.40 7.39 3.64
C VAL A 41 -11.21 6.91 2.81
N ILE A 42 -11.34 6.92 1.48
CA ILE A 42 -10.27 6.49 0.58
C ILE A 42 -9.15 7.53 0.57
N ASP A 43 -9.47 8.82 0.46
CA ASP A 43 -8.46 9.89 0.45
C ASP A 43 -7.60 9.87 1.73
N ASN A 44 -8.25 9.75 2.90
CA ASN A 44 -7.57 9.61 4.17
C ASN A 44 -6.75 8.31 4.26
N ALA A 45 -7.23 7.21 3.68
CA ALA A 45 -6.49 5.95 3.64
C ALA A 45 -5.22 6.08 2.79
N LEU A 46 -5.30 6.69 1.59
CA LEU A 46 -4.15 6.90 0.71
C LEU A 46 -3.05 7.72 1.41
N GLN A 47 -3.43 8.80 2.10
CA GLN A 47 -2.49 9.61 2.88
C GLN A 47 -1.86 8.81 4.03
N ARG A 48 -2.66 8.04 4.76
CA ARG A 48 -2.19 7.20 5.87
C ARG A 48 -1.23 6.11 5.40
N TYR A 49 -1.49 5.44 4.28
CA TYR A 49 -0.59 4.40 3.78
C TYR A 49 0.74 4.98 3.31
N LYS A 50 0.75 6.20 2.76
CA LYS A 50 2.01 6.89 2.43
C LYS A 50 2.88 7.12 3.67
N SER A 51 2.30 7.50 4.80
CA SER A 51 3.07 7.68 6.05
C SER A 51 3.50 6.36 6.71
N ILE A 52 2.76 5.27 6.50
CA ILE A 52 3.17 3.93 6.94
C ILE A 52 4.38 3.43 6.14
N PHE A 53 4.40 3.62 4.81
CA PHE A 53 5.53 3.22 3.97
C PHE A 53 6.77 4.08 4.20
N PHE A 54 6.58 5.37 4.46
CA PHE A 54 7.64 6.33 4.69
C PHE A 54 7.47 6.98 6.06
N PRO A 55 7.69 6.24 7.16
CA PRO A 55 7.63 6.83 8.48
C PRO A 55 8.69 7.95 8.56
N PRO A 56 8.42 9.04 9.30
CA PRO A 56 9.38 10.13 9.44
C PRO A 56 10.72 9.58 9.92
N LYS A 57 11.74 9.66 9.06
CA LYS A 57 13.06 9.10 9.36
C LYS A 57 13.66 9.85 10.55
N ILE A 58 14.11 9.11 11.56
CA ILE A 58 15.32 9.47 12.30
C ILE A 58 16.45 9.34 11.28
N SER A 59 17.20 10.41 11.01
CA SER A 59 18.27 10.51 10.00
C SER A 59 19.04 9.20 9.77
N ILE A 60 18.77 8.51 8.66
CA ILE A 60 19.67 7.45 8.15
C ILE A 60 20.36 8.03 6.92
N GLN A 61 21.63 8.37 7.13
CA GLN A 61 22.54 8.89 6.12
C GLN A 61 22.94 7.75 5.16
N ASN A 62 23.10 8.12 3.89
CA ASN A 62 23.41 7.31 2.70
C ASN A 62 22.22 6.62 2.02
N PRO A 63 21.61 7.28 1.02
CA PRO A 63 20.89 6.54 0.00
C PRO A 63 21.93 5.76 -0.82
N ASP A 64 21.93 4.43 -0.69
CA ASP A 64 22.55 3.59 -1.71
C ASP A 64 22.01 4.02 -3.09
N ARG A 65 22.89 4.03 -4.10
CA ARG A 65 22.50 4.36 -5.48
C ARG A 65 21.38 3.43 -5.91
N LEU A 66 20.16 3.96 -5.96
CA LEU A 66 18.98 3.25 -6.44
C LEU A 66 19.18 2.93 -7.93
N ASP A 67 18.96 1.68 -8.30
CA ASP A 67 18.87 1.28 -9.70
C ASP A 67 17.60 1.89 -10.28
N GLU A 68 17.75 2.95 -11.10
CA GLU A 68 16.65 3.70 -11.69
C GLU A 68 15.71 2.83 -12.52
N SER A 69 16.20 1.69 -13.05
CA SER A 69 15.39 0.75 -13.83
C SER A 69 14.36 -0.03 -13.00
N ARG A 70 14.49 -0.02 -11.68
CA ARG A 70 13.62 -0.75 -10.73
C ARG A 70 12.81 0.18 -9.82
N ILE A 71 12.71 1.46 -10.15
CA ILE A 71 11.92 2.41 -9.37
C ILE A 71 10.44 2.29 -9.76
N LEU A 72 9.61 1.95 -8.78
CA LEU A 72 8.17 2.01 -8.89
C LEU A 72 7.69 3.42 -8.52
N LEU A 73 7.11 4.13 -9.49
CA LEU A 73 6.66 5.51 -9.32
C LEU A 73 5.23 5.60 -8.76
N SER A 74 4.36 4.67 -9.11
CA SER A 74 2.98 4.72 -8.63
C SER A 74 2.29 3.37 -8.58
N VAL A 75 1.27 3.29 -7.74
CA VAL A 75 0.32 2.18 -7.67
C VAL A 75 -1.09 2.73 -7.89
N PHE A 76 -1.87 2.04 -8.71
CA PHE A 76 -3.25 2.41 -9.00
C PHE A 76 -4.22 1.37 -8.42
N ILE A 77 -5.08 1.79 -7.51
CA ILE A 77 -6.07 0.95 -6.85
C ILE A 77 -7.38 1.02 -7.63
N LEU A 78 -7.85 -0.14 -8.10
CA LEU A 78 -9.12 -0.29 -8.80
C LEU A 78 -10.22 -0.69 -7.82
N ILE A 79 -11.03 0.27 -7.41
CA ILE A 79 -12.21 0.05 -6.56
C ILE A 79 -13.40 -0.24 -7.49
N GLN A 80 -13.96 -1.44 -7.36
CA GLN A 80 -15.08 -1.87 -8.21
C GLN A 80 -16.40 -1.17 -7.83
N SER A 81 -16.65 -1.03 -6.53
CA SER A 81 -17.81 -0.27 -6.04
C SER A 81 -17.50 1.23 -6.08
N LYS A 82 -18.22 1.98 -6.92
CA LYS A 82 -18.08 3.44 -7.01
C LYS A 82 -18.86 4.20 -5.94
N GLN A 83 -19.34 3.50 -4.91
CA GLN A 83 -20.12 4.09 -3.82
C GLN A 83 -19.20 4.32 -2.62
N CYS A 84 -19.11 5.58 -2.18
CA CYS A 84 -18.47 5.92 -0.92
C CYS A 84 -19.50 5.80 0.21
N HIS A 85 -19.67 4.60 0.75
CA HIS A 85 -20.53 4.39 1.92
C HIS A 85 -19.80 4.78 3.20
N THR A 86 -20.51 5.41 4.13
CA THR A 86 -19.93 5.90 5.38
C THR A 86 -19.72 4.80 6.41
N TYR A 87 -20.64 3.83 6.50
CA TYR A 87 -20.61 2.79 7.52
C TYR A 87 -20.71 1.39 6.90
N PRO A 88 -19.74 0.50 7.18
CA PRO A 88 -19.74 -0.85 6.64
C PRO A 88 -20.89 -1.68 7.19
N GLN A 89 -21.50 -2.47 6.33
CA GLN A 89 -22.54 -3.44 6.68
C GLN A 89 -21.94 -4.84 6.84
N LEU A 90 -22.64 -5.71 7.58
CA LEU A 90 -22.20 -7.09 7.80
C LEU A 90 -21.97 -7.88 6.50
N ARG A 91 -22.67 -7.51 5.42
CA ARG A 91 -22.61 -8.19 4.12
C ARG A 91 -21.70 -7.47 3.12
N ASP A 92 -20.97 -6.45 3.55
CA ASP A 92 -20.06 -5.73 2.66
C ASP A 92 -18.88 -6.62 2.27
N ASP A 93 -18.54 -6.55 0.99
CA ASP A 93 -17.41 -7.28 0.44
C ASP A 93 -16.09 -6.62 0.86
N GLN A 94 -15.26 -7.38 1.55
CA GLN A 94 -13.90 -6.98 1.97
C GLN A 94 -12.81 -7.74 1.21
N SER A 95 -13.17 -8.45 0.13
CA SER A 95 -12.23 -9.16 -0.71
C SER A 95 -11.43 -8.19 -1.59
N CYS A 96 -10.18 -8.55 -1.89
CA CYS A 96 -9.29 -7.81 -2.78
C CYS A 96 -8.33 -8.76 -3.52
N LYS A 97 -7.67 -8.25 -4.56
CA LYS A 97 -6.65 -8.95 -5.35
C LYS A 97 -5.44 -8.06 -5.55
#